data_AF-A0A2E5SZJ9-F1
#
_entry.id   AF-A0A2E5SZJ9-F1
#
_cell.length_a   1.000
_cell.length_b   1.000
_cell.length_c   1.000
_cell.angle_alpha   90.00
_cell.angle_beta   90.00
_cell.angle_gamma   90.00
#
_symmetry.space_group_name_H-M   'P 1'
#
loop_
_entity.id
_entity.type
_entity.pdbx_description
1 polymer ?
#
loop_
_entity_poly.entity_id
_entity_poly.type
_entity_poly.pdbx_seq_one_letter_code
_entity_poly.pdbx_strand_id
1 'polypeptide(L)' 'MLDMPTGVTFQREHIDGLFGELNRDYKGKPESEQLHRDAHLAIALFDAGRSLPESIDSRVIDLVDRYKPQD' A
#
# COMPACT_ATOMS: atom_id res chain seq x y z
N MET A 1 3.11 -13.74 -8.52
CA MET A 1 3.96 -13.52 -7.34
C MET A 1 4.87 -12.34 -7.68
N LEU A 2 4.67 -11.18 -7.04
CA LEU A 2 5.51 -9.99 -7.25
C LEU A 2 6.82 -10.18 -6.49
N ASP A 3 7.94 -10.10 -7.20
CA ASP A 3 9.28 -10.05 -6.63
C ASP A 3 9.52 -8.62 -6.11
N MET A 4 9.90 -8.47 -4.84
CA MET A 4 10.01 -7.16 -4.19
C MET A 4 11.48 -6.77 -4.03
N PRO A 5 11.89 -5.54 -4.39
CA PRO A 5 13.27 -5.11 -4.31
C PRO A 5 13.78 -5.13 -2.87
N THR A 6 14.89 -5.79 -2.62
CA THR A 6 15.56 -5.83 -1.32
C THR A 6 16.45 -4.59 -1.15
N GLY A 7 15.97 -3.60 -0.40
CA GLY A 7 16.78 -2.45 0.02
C GLY A 7 16.13 -1.07 -0.10
N VAL A 8 14.92 -0.97 -0.66
CA VAL A 8 14.18 0.30 -0.77
C VAL A 8 12.89 0.23 0.05
N THR A 9 12.66 1.22 0.91
CA THR A 9 11.46 1.30 1.77
C THR A 9 10.60 2.50 1.39
N PHE A 10 9.31 2.42 1.70
CA PHE A 10 8.41 3.55 1.61
C PHE A 10 9.00 4.75 2.36
N GLN A 11 8.84 5.92 1.76
CA GLN A 11 9.23 7.20 2.34
C GLN A 11 7.98 8.04 2.52
N ARG A 12 8.11 9.14 3.26
CA ARG A 12 6.97 9.97 3.62
C ARG A 12 6.14 10.40 2.40
N GLU A 13 6.78 10.80 1.32
CA GLU A 13 6.11 11.30 0.11
C GLU A 13 5.26 10.21 -0.56
N HIS A 14 5.76 8.98 -0.57
CA HIS A 14 5.04 7.79 -1.05
C HIS A 14 3.80 7.52 -0.18
N ILE A 15 3.97 7.57 1.14
CA ILE A 15 2.90 7.32 2.11
C ILE A 15 1.83 8.42 2.03
N ASP A 16 2.24 9.69 2.00
CA ASP A 16 1.34 10.84 1.89
C ASP A 16 0.54 10.78 0.58
N GLY A 17 1.17 10.38 -0.52
CA GLY A 17 0.49 10.16 -1.80
C GLY A 17 -0.55 9.04 -1.73
N LEU A 18 -0.15 7.87 -1.23
CA LEU A 18 -1.02 6.69 -1.14
C LEU A 18 -2.24 6.98 -0.26
N PHE A 19 -2.04 7.46 0.96
CA PHE A 19 -3.14 7.74 1.88
C PHE A 19 -3.93 8.99 1.48
N GLY A 20 -3.33 9.92 0.74
CA GLY A 20 -4.04 11.03 0.12
C GLY A 20 -5.08 10.55 -0.89
N GLU A 21 -4.70 9.66 -1.80
CA GLU A 21 -5.61 9.04 -2.77
C GLU A 21 -6.66 8.16 -2.08
N LEU A 22 -6.23 7.33 -1.12
CA LEU A 22 -7.15 6.46 -0.37
C LEU A 22 -8.23 7.26 0.37
N ASN A 23 -7.85 8.37 1.00
CA ASN A 23 -8.80 9.26 1.65
C ASN A 23 -9.71 9.97 0.66
N ARG A 24 -9.17 10.46 -0.46
CA ARG A 24 -9.97 11.14 -1.48
C ARG A 24 -11.09 10.24 -2.02
N ASP A 25 -10.78 8.99 -2.27
CA ASP A 25 -11.66 8.11 -3.05
C ASP A 25 -12.55 7.23 -2.15
N TYR A 26 -12.14 6.96 -0.90
CA TYR A 26 -12.82 6.00 -0.03
C TYR A 26 -13.23 6.52 1.35
N LYS A 27 -12.85 7.74 1.75
CA LYS A 27 -13.23 8.27 3.07
C LYS A 27 -14.75 8.31 3.24
N GLY A 28 -15.21 7.79 4.37
CA GLY A 28 -16.63 7.73 4.73
C GLY A 28 -17.41 6.59 4.08
N LYS A 29 -16.77 5.78 3.24
CA LYS A 29 -17.37 4.54 2.72
C LYS A 29 -17.24 3.39 3.72
N PRO A 30 -18.15 2.39 3.71
CA PRO A 30 -18.09 1.25 4.62
C PRO A 30 -16.76 0.50 4.60
N GLU A 31 -16.11 0.40 3.43
CA GLU A 31 -14.83 -0.27 3.25
C GLU A 31 -13.61 0.55 3.67
N SER A 32 -13.78 1.84 3.99
CA SER A 32 -12.67 2.78 4.23
C SER A 32 -11.68 2.26 5.27
N GLU A 33 -12.18 1.75 6.40
CA GLU A 33 -11.33 1.28 7.49
C GLU A 33 -10.55 0.02 7.11
N GLN A 34 -11.17 -0.90 6.36
CA GLN A 34 -10.49 -2.09 5.87
C GLN A 34 -9.35 -1.70 4.93
N LEU A 35 -9.62 -0.82 3.96
CA LEU A 35 -8.61 -0.40 2.99
C LEU A 35 -7.43 0.30 3.66
N HIS A 36 -7.65 1.10 4.71
CA HIS A 36 -6.56 1.73 5.46
C HIS A 36 -5.70 0.70 6.20
N ARG A 37 -6.33 -0.32 6.81
CA ARG A 37 -5.59 -1.40 7.47
C ARG A 37 -4.76 -2.20 6.48
N ASP A 38 -5.36 -2.57 5.35
CA ASP A 38 -4.70 -3.32 4.29
C ASP A 38 -3.53 -2.51 3.70
N ALA A 39 -3.69 -1.19 3.53
CA ALA A 39 -2.62 -0.31 3.07
C ALA A 39 -1.44 -0.26 4.04
N HIS A 40 -1.70 -0.11 5.35
CA HIS A 40 -0.64 -0.16 6.36
C HIS A 40 0.08 -1.51 6.37
N LEU A 41 -0.66 -2.62 6.28
CA LEU A 41 -0.08 -3.96 6.25
C LEU A 41 0.77 -4.16 5.00
N ALA A 42 0.28 -3.74 3.83
CA ALA A 42 0.99 -3.91 2.58
C ALA A 42 2.31 -3.11 2.54
N ILE A 43 2.32 -1.87 3.05
CA ILE A 43 3.54 -1.07 3.20
C ILE A 43 4.54 -1.78 4.13
N ALA A 44 4.09 -2.24 5.31
CA ALA A 44 4.96 -2.91 6.26
C ALA A 44 5.57 -4.21 5.71
N LEU A 45 4.81 -4.98 4.92
CA LEU A 45 5.31 -6.17 4.25
C LEU A 45 6.31 -5.83 3.15
N PHE A 46 6.05 -4.80 2.35
CA PHE A 46 6.98 -4.30 1.34
C PHE A 46 8.32 -3.90 1.97
N ASP A 47 8.29 -3.06 3.01
CA ASP A 47 9.49 -2.60 3.72
C ASP A 47 10.27 -3.75 4.37
N ALA A 48 9.58 -4.83 4.75
CA ALA A 48 10.18 -6.04 5.29
C ALA A 48 10.69 -7.02 4.21
N GLY A 49 10.59 -6.68 2.91
CA GLY A 49 10.92 -7.57 1.80
C GLY A 49 10.07 -8.84 1.76
N ARG A 50 8.82 -8.76 2.22
CA ARG A 50 7.85 -9.86 2.26
C ARG A 50 6.86 -9.74 1.11
N SER A 51 6.43 -10.88 0.58
CA SER A 51 5.35 -10.92 -0.41
C SER A 51 4.02 -10.49 0.21
N LEU A 52 3.20 -9.79 -0.58
CA LEU A 52 1.84 -9.43 -0.19
C LEU A 52 0.93 -10.67 -0.23
N PRO A 53 0.12 -10.94 0.80
CA PRO A 53 -0.84 -12.03 0.77
C PRO A 53 -2.00 -11.70 -0.18
N GLU A 54 -2.62 -12.73 -0.77
CA GLU A 54 -3.87 -12.61 -1.56
C GLU A 54 -5.04 -12.01 -0.74
N SER A 55 -4.88 -12.12 0.58
CA SER A 55 -5.35 -11.25 1.65
C SER A 55 -5.81 -9.83 1.33
N ILE A 56 -4.90 -9.09 0.69
CA ILE A 56 -4.96 -7.63 0.57
C ILE A 56 -5.96 -7.26 -0.53
N ASP A 57 -6.85 -6.32 -0.22
CA ASP A 57 -7.80 -5.79 -1.22
C ASP A 57 -7.05 -5.31 -2.47
N SER A 58 -7.53 -5.71 -3.66
CA SER A 58 -6.85 -5.41 -4.92
C SER A 58 -6.67 -3.90 -5.16
N ARG A 59 -7.58 -3.06 -4.63
CA ARG A 59 -7.45 -1.59 -4.72
C ARG A 59 -6.23 -1.09 -3.95
N VAL A 60 -5.91 -1.73 -2.83
CA VAL A 60 -4.70 -1.41 -2.07
C VAL A 60 -3.47 -1.89 -2.81
N ILE A 61 -3.50 -3.07 -3.44
CA ILE A 61 -2.39 -3.57 -4.25
C ILE A 61 -2.07 -2.58 -5.37
N ASP A 62 -3.09 -2.09 -6.08
CA ASP A 62 -2.93 -1.10 -7.15
C ASP A 62 -2.33 0.22 -6.65
N LEU A 63 -2.73 0.68 -5.45
CA LEU A 63 -2.17 1.87 -4.82
C LEU A 63 -0.72 1.66 -4.39
N VAL A 64 -0.40 0.53 -3.78
CA VAL A 64 0.97 0.20 -3.37
C VAL A 64 1.87 0.11 -4.60
N ASP A 65 1.44 -0.54 -5.68
CA ASP A 65 2.24 -0.64 -6.90
C ASP A 65 2.53 0.72 -7.54
N ARG A 66 1.56 1.65 -7.45
CA ARG A 66 1.67 3.02 -7.96
C ARG A 66 2.59 3.91 -7.12
N TYR A 67 2.51 3.80 -5.80
CA TYR A 67 3.19 4.71 -4.88
C TYR A 67 4.47 4.13 -4.30
N LYS A 68 4.76 2.83 -4.46
CA LYS A 68 6.02 2.25 -3.99
C LYS A 68 7.22 3.00 -4.58
N PRO A 69 8.32 3.08 -3.83
CA PRO A 69 9.57 3.60 -4.36
C PRO A 69 9.92 2.93 -5.70
N GLN A 70 10.33 3.75 -6.67
CA GLN A 70 10.87 3.26 -7.93
C GLN A 70 12.41 3.26 -7.82
N ASP A 71 13.05 2.19 -8.29
CA ASP A 71 14.52 2.12 -8.47
C ASP A 71 14.98 3.00 -9.65
#